data_AF-A0A413Q1I3-F1
#
_entry.id   AF-A0A413Q1I3-F1
#
_cell.length_a   1.000
_cell.length_b   1.000
_cell.length_c   1.000
_cell.angle_alpha   90.00
_cell.angle_beta   90.00
_cell.angle_gamma   90.00
#
_symmetry.space_group_name_H-M   'P 1'
#
loop_
_entity.id
_entity.type
_entity.pdbx_description
1 polymer ?
#
loop_
_entity_poly.entity_id
_entity_poly.type
_entity_poly.pdbx_seq_one_letter_code
_entity_poly.pdbx_strand_id
1 'polypeptide(L)' 'MQSCGDQWLDKNAYKYRFVKHYPEDKMDITGISNEPWHYRYVGTTVAKIMKEENLCLEEYLEKYK' A
#
# COMPACT_ATOMS: atom_id res chain seq x y z
N MET A 1 13.67 -0.76 12.74
CA MET A 1 14.71 -0.82 11.69
C MET A 1 14.18 -1.74 10.60
N GLN A 2 13.77 -1.19 9.45
CA GLN A 2 13.12 -1.96 8.39
C GLN A 2 14.18 -2.71 7.56
N SER A 3 13.94 -3.98 7.20
CA SER A 3 14.94 -4.79 6.52
C SER A 3 15.15 -4.32 5.07
N CYS A 4 16.29 -4.67 4.46
CA CYS A 4 16.54 -4.37 3.05
C CYS A 4 15.47 -4.99 2.13
N GLY A 5 14.92 -6.15 2.50
CA GLY A 5 13.82 -6.80 1.77
C GLY A 5 12.51 -6.03 1.85
N ASP A 6 12.15 -5.52 3.03
CA ASP A 6 10.92 -4.75 3.22
C ASP A 6 10.94 -3.43 2.43
N GLN A 7 12.09 -2.74 2.42
CA GLN A 7 12.27 -1.52 1.63
C GLN A 7 12.15 -1.80 0.13
N TRP A 8 12.60 -2.97 -0.32
CA TRP A 8 12.45 -3.38 -1.71
C TRP A 8 10.99 -3.64 -2.05
N LEU A 9 10.24 -4.33 -1.17
CA LEU A 9 8.82 -4.59 -1.35
C LEU A 9 8.01 -3.29 -1.39
N ASP A 10 8.22 -2.36 -0.45
CA ASP A 10 7.53 -1.06 -0.42
C ASP A 10 7.75 -0.26 -1.72
N LYS A 11 8.92 -0.44 -2.36
CA LYS A 11 9.28 0.22 -3.63
C LYS A 11 8.88 -0.54 -4.88
N ASN A 12 8.60 -1.84 -4.84
CA ASN A 12 8.41 -2.65 -6.04
C ASN A 12 7.10 -3.43 -6.10
N ALA A 13 6.40 -3.63 -4.97
CA ALA A 13 5.17 -4.43 -4.91
C ALA A 13 4.13 -4.00 -5.96
N TYR A 14 4.02 -2.68 -6.21
CA TYR A 14 3.07 -2.14 -7.19
C TYR A 14 3.30 -2.67 -8.62
N LYS A 15 4.56 -2.97 -8.98
CA LYS A 15 4.92 -3.56 -10.28
C LYS A 15 4.34 -4.97 -10.44
N TYR A 16 4.10 -5.64 -9.33
CA TYR A 16 3.52 -6.97 -9.25
C TYR A 16 2.04 -6.94 -8.90
N ARG A 17 1.38 -5.77 -8.98
CA ARG A 17 -0.06 -5.58 -8.73
C ARG A 17 -0.45 -5.72 -7.25
N PHE A 18 0.54 -5.59 -6.37
CA PHE A 18 0.37 -5.61 -4.91
C PHE A 18 0.60 -4.21 -4.32
N VAL A 19 -0.12 -3.92 -3.25
CA VAL A 19 0.08 -2.71 -2.44
C VAL A 19 0.17 -3.10 -0.97
N LYS A 20 0.95 -2.34 -0.21
CA LYS A 20 0.97 -2.47 1.24
C LYS A 20 -0.34 -1.91 1.78
N HIS A 21 -1.09 -2.73 2.51
CA HIS A 21 -2.43 -2.35 2.93
C HIS A 21 -2.40 -1.49 4.19
N TYR A 22 -1.60 -1.87 5.17
CA TYR A 22 -1.52 -1.18 6.47
C TYR A 22 -0.14 -0.53 6.66
N PRO A 23 0.11 0.63 6.05
CA PRO A 23 1.32 1.38 6.31
C PRO A 23 1.17 2.17 7.63
N GLU A 24 2.30 2.40 8.30
CA GLU A 24 2.35 3.03 9.64
C GLU A 24 1.78 4.45 9.65
N ASP A 25 1.96 5.18 8.54
CA ASP A 25 1.51 6.55 8.36
C ASP A 25 0.00 6.69 8.10
N LYS A 26 -0.73 5.58 7.97
CA LYS A 26 -2.18 5.58 7.68
C LYS A 26 -3.01 4.79 8.68
N MET A 27 -2.47 4.51 9.86
CA MET A 27 -3.20 3.87 10.96
C MET A 27 -4.50 4.61 11.32
N ASP A 28 -4.48 5.95 11.27
CA ASP A 28 -5.65 6.79 11.56
C ASP A 28 -6.78 6.63 10.54
N ILE A 29 -6.46 6.17 9.32
CA ILE A 29 -7.40 5.98 8.21
C ILE A 29 -7.87 4.53 8.17
N THR A 30 -6.93 3.58 8.21
CA THR A 30 -7.23 2.14 8.10
C THR A 30 -7.82 1.58 9.39
N GLY A 31 -7.58 2.23 10.53
CA GLY A 31 -7.95 1.75 11.86
C GLY A 31 -7.17 0.52 12.31
N ILE A 32 -6.13 0.11 11.57
CA ILE A 32 -5.36 -1.11 11.79
C ILE A 32 -3.88 -0.74 11.97
N SER A 33 -3.24 -1.34 12.98
CA SER A 33 -1.81 -1.17 13.25
C SER A 33 -0.94 -1.56 12.05
N ASN A 34 0.24 -0.97 11.94
CA ASN A 34 1.21 -1.27 10.88
C ASN A 34 1.47 -2.79 10.77
N GLU A 35 1.10 -3.37 9.63
CA GLU A 35 1.40 -4.77 9.28
C GLU A 35 2.34 -4.78 8.07
N PRO A 36 3.68 -4.72 8.27
CA PRO A 36 4.62 -4.60 7.17
C PRO A 36 4.63 -5.79 6.20
N TRP A 37 4.09 -6.94 6.61
CA TRP A 37 3.93 -8.15 5.80
C TRP A 37 2.63 -8.19 4.98
N HIS A 38 1.66 -7.30 5.25
CA HIS A 38 0.33 -7.40 4.65
C HIS A 38 0.25 -6.69 3.29
N TYR A 39 0.35 -7.50 2.23
CA TYR A 39 0.18 -7.04 0.85
C TYR A 39 -1.14 -7.52 0.27
N ARG A 40 -1.87 -6.59 -0.36
CA ARG A 40 -3.16 -6.85 -1.02
C ARG A 40 -2.98 -6.78 -2.53
N TYR A 41 -3.50 -7.79 -3.24
CA TYR A 41 -3.63 -7.73 -4.69
C TYR A 41 -4.78 -6.80 -5.07
N VAL A 42 -4.48 -5.78 -5.88
CA VAL A 42 -5.46 -4.76 -6.32
C VAL A 42 -5.51 -4.60 -7.84
N GLY A 43 -4.61 -5.25 -8.57
CA GLY A 43 -4.51 -5.14 -10.03
C GLY A 43 -3.56 -4.03 -10.49
N THR A 44 -3.26 -4.01 -11.79
CA THR A 44 -2.19 -3.18 -12.36
C THR A 44 -2.46 -1.68 -12.24
N THR A 45 -3.64 -1.23 -12.68
CA THR A 45 -3.98 0.20 -12.72
C THR A 45 -4.08 0.78 -11.32
N VAL A 46 -4.79 0.08 -10.42
CA VAL A 46 -4.99 0.50 -9.03
C VAL A 46 -3.66 0.58 -8.29
N ALA A 47 -2.81 -0.46 -8.39
CA ALA A 47 -1.51 -0.47 -7.72
C ALA A 47 -0.61 0.68 -8.18
N LYS A 48 -0.66 1.04 -9.47
CA LYS A 48 0.10 2.16 -10.02
C LYS A 48 -0.39 3.50 -9.48
N ILE A 49 -1.71 3.75 -9.52
CA ILE A 49 -2.32 4.99 -8.99
C ILE A 49 -2.01 5.15 -7.50
N MET A 50 -2.24 4.10 -6.71
CA MET A 50 -1.96 4.11 -5.28
C MET A 50 -0.48 4.40 -4.98
N LYS A 51 0.45 3.91 -5.82
CA LYS A 51 1.88 4.19 -5.66
C LYS A 51 2.25 5.62 -6.04
N GLU A 52 1.73 6.13 -7.15
CA GLU A 52 2.02 7.48 -7.67
C GLU A 52 1.47 8.57 -6.75
N GLU A 53 0.31 8.33 -6.16
CA GLU A 53 -0.37 9.28 -5.27
C GLU A 53 -0.14 9.02 -3.78
N ASN A 54 0.62 7.97 -3.44
CA ASN A 54 0.90 7.53 -2.07
C ASN A 54 -0.39 7.32 -1.24
N LEU A 55 -1.36 6.58 -1.80
CA LEU A 55 -2.67 6.29 -1.18
C LEU A 55 -2.70 4.91 -0.52
N CYS A 56 -3.46 4.77 0.57
CA CYS A 56 -3.96 3.47 1.03
C CYS A 56 -5.22 3.07 0.23
N LEU A 57 -5.70 1.85 0.47
CA LEU A 57 -6.83 1.32 -0.28
C LEU A 57 -8.11 2.13 0.00
N GLU A 58 -8.30 2.53 1.25
CA GLU A 58 -9.43 3.31 1.72
C GLU A 58 -9.50 4.66 1.00
N GLU A 59 -8.40 5.42 0.97
CA GLU A 59 -8.35 6.71 0.26
C GLU A 59 -8.56 6.55 -1.25
N TYR A 60 -8.02 5.48 -1.85
CA TYR A 60 -8.26 5.17 -3.25
C TYR A 60 -9.77 4.95 -3.51
N LEU A 61 -10.42 4.17 -2.64
CA LEU A 61 -11.86 3.89 -2.74
C LEU A 61 -12.70 5.13 -2.48
N GLU A 62 -12.27 6.07 -1.65
CA GLU A 62 -12.97 7.34 -1.42
C GLU A 62 -12.83 8.29 -2.62
N LYS A 63 -11.64 8.37 -3.21
CA LYS A 63 -11.35 9.31 -4.31
C LYS A 63 -11.90 8.87 -5.66
N TYR A 64 -11.97 7.56 -5.93
CA TYR A 64 -12.32 7.00 -7.24
C TYR A 64 -13.63 6.19 -7.22
N LYS A 65 -14.47 6.39 -6.21
CA LYS A 65 -15.82 5.80 -6.14
C LYS A 65 -16.78 6.41 -7.15
#